data_AF-A0AAE3VC37-F1
#
_entry.id   AF-A0AAE3VC37-F1
#
_cell.length_a   1.000
_cell.length_b   1.000
_cell.length_c   1.000
_cell.angle_alpha   90.00
_cell.angle_beta   90.00
_cell.angle_gamma   90.00
#
_symmetry.space_group_name_H-M   'P 1'
#
loop_
_entity.id
_entity.type
_entity.pdbx_description
1 polymer ?
#
loop_
_entity_poly.entity_id
_entity_poly.type
_entity_poly.pdbx_seq_one_letter_code
_entity_poly.pdbx_strand_id
1 'polypeptide(L)' 'MNQEGYRDPTADTAVKRASNPPEHVLLFLRCVWALANVFGLTVLERLHVRDKNTWKEWK' A
#
# COMPACT_ATOMS: atom_id res chain seq x y z
N MET A 1 -10.27 -21.80 -0.30
CA MET A 1 -11.37 -22.24 -1.19
C MET A 1 -12.55 -22.48 -0.29
N ASN A 2 -13.62 -21.69 -0.42
CA ASN A 2 -14.84 -21.91 0.36
C ASN A 2 -15.76 -22.83 -0.46
N GLN A 3 -16.53 -23.68 0.21
CA GLN A 3 -17.22 -24.84 -0.37
C GLN A 3 -18.40 -24.54 -1.32
N GLU A 4 -18.58 -23.30 -1.75
CA GLU A 4 -19.65 -22.91 -2.66
C GLU A 4 -19.00 -22.33 -3.92
N GLY A 5 -19.17 -23.01 -5.05
CA GLY A 5 -18.49 -22.76 -6.32
C GLY A 5 -18.85 -21.46 -7.05
N TYR A 6 -19.07 -20.36 -6.33
CA TYR A 6 -19.22 -19.03 -6.91
C TYR A 6 -18.00 -18.17 -6.57
N ARG A 7 -17.24 -17.81 -7.60
CA ARG A 7 -16.11 -16.87 -7.47
C ARG A 7 -16.69 -15.46 -7.37
N ASP A 8 -17.13 -15.08 -6.17
CA ASP A 8 -17.71 -13.77 -5.93
C ASP A 8 -16.64 -12.69 -6.15
N PRO A 9 -16.75 -11.85 -7.20
CA PRO A 9 -15.73 -10.83 -7.51
C PRO A 9 -15.63 -9.78 -6.40
N THR A 10 -16.65 -9.68 -5.54
CA THR A 10 -16.68 -8.83 -4.35
C THR A 10 -15.67 -9.32 -3.30
N ALA A 11 -15.55 -10.63 -3.12
CA ALA A 11 -14.62 -11.24 -2.18
C ALA A 11 -13.17 -11.14 -2.68
N ASP A 12 -12.93 -11.31 -3.98
CA ASP A 12 -11.60 -11.15 -4.60
C ASP A 12 -11.14 -9.67 -4.54
N THR A 13 -12.06 -8.72 -4.71
CA THR A 13 -11.78 -7.28 -4.60
C THR A 13 -11.57 -6.85 -3.14
N ALA A 14 -12.30 -7.43 -2.19
CA ALA A 14 -12.12 -7.18 -0.77
C ALA A 14 -10.75 -7.69 -0.26
N VAL A 15 -10.32 -8.87 -0.72
CA VAL A 15 -8.99 -9.42 -0.42
C VAL A 15 -7.88 -8.57 -1.05
N LYS A 16 -8.04 -8.14 -2.31
CA LYS A 16 -7.09 -7.21 -2.96
C LYS A 16 -7.02 -5.84 -2.28
N ARG A 17 -8.15 -5.30 -1.81
CA ARG A 17 -8.19 -4.06 -1.01
C ARG A 17 -7.57 -4.22 0.37
N ALA A 18 -7.75 -5.38 1.01
CA ALA A 18 -7.15 -5.69 2.31
C ALA A 18 -5.62 -5.89 2.24
N SER A 19 -5.11 -6.32 1.08
CA SER A 19 -3.67 -6.35 0.77
C SER A 19 -3.11 -5.01 0.27
N ASN A 20 -3.96 -4.01 0.01
CA ASN A 20 -3.49 -2.70 -0.43
C ASN A 20 -3.01 -1.89 0.79
N PRO A 21 -1.92 -1.11 0.68
CA PRO A 21 -1.53 -0.22 1.77
C PRO A 21 -2.68 0.73 2.10
N PRO A 22 -2.95 0.98 3.39
CA PRO A 22 -3.99 1.92 3.78
C PRO A 22 -3.67 3.31 3.22
N GLU A 23 -4.71 4.11 2.97
CA GLU A 23 -4.60 5.35 2.19
C GLU A 23 -3.56 6.33 2.73
N HIS A 24 -3.38 6.40 4.05
CA HIS A 24 -2.38 7.26 4.69
C HIS A 24 -0.94 6.86 4.32
N VAL A 25 -0.66 5.56 4.12
CA VAL A 25 0.65 5.06 3.69
C VAL A 25 0.91 5.43 2.24
N LEU A 26 -0.09 5.30 1.36
CA LEU A 26 0.02 5.70 -0.05
C LEU A 26 0.23 7.21 -0.19
N LEU A 27 -0.48 8.02 0.61
CA LEU A 27 -0.33 9.46 0.63
C LEU A 27 1.07 9.87 1.09
N PHE A 28 1.56 9.25 2.17
CA PHE A 28 2.92 9.48 2.66
C PHE A 28 3.98 9.19 1.59
N LEU A 29 3.88 8.04 0.92
CA LEU A 29 4.79 7.68 -0.17
C LEU A 29 4.79 8.76 -1.26
N ARG A 30 3.62 9.18 -1.74
CA ARG A 30 3.50 10.23 -2.76
C ARG A 30 4.14 11.55 -2.32
N CYS A 31 3.95 11.96 -1.08
CA CYS A 31 4.58 13.16 -0.54
C CYS A 31 6.11 13.06 -0.53
N VAL A 32 6.68 11.91 -0.18
CA VAL A 32 8.14 11.70 -0.21
C VAL A 32 8.69 11.88 -1.62
N TRP A 33 8.06 11.28 -2.63
CA TRP A 33 8.47 11.44 -4.02
C TRP A 33 8.33 12.89 -4.51
N ALA A 34 7.23 13.56 -4.16
CA ALA A 34 7.03 14.97 -4.51
C ALA A 34 8.09 15.88 -3.87
N LEU A 35 8.41 15.64 -2.60
CA LEU A 35 9.43 16.40 -1.88
C LEU A 35 10.81 16.18 -2.49
N ALA A 36 11.17 14.93 -2.80
CA ALA A 36 12.42 14.62 -3.48
C ALA A 36 12.56 15.39 -4.79
N ASN A 37 11.49 15.44 -5.61
CA ASN A 37 11.47 16.19 -6.86
C ASN A 37 11.70 17.70 -6.64
N VAL A 38 11.03 18.30 -5.64
CA VAL A 38 11.21 19.72 -5.28
C VAL A 38 12.66 20.05 -4.93
N PHE A 39 13.38 19.14 -4.29
CA PHE A 39 14.79 19.32 -3.94
C PHE A 39 15.77 18.86 -5.03
N GLY A 40 15.29 18.44 -6.21
CA GLY A 40 16.15 17.91 -7.27
C GLY A 40 16.81 16.57 -6.90
N LEU A 41 16.18 15.80 -6.01
CA LEU A 41 16.65 14.52 -5.51
C LEU A 41 15.80 13.38 -6.10
N THR A 42 16.41 12.21 -6.25
CA THR A 42 15.74 10.99 -6.72
C THR A 42 15.76 9.94 -5.62
N VAL A 43 14.61 9.34 -5.34
CA VAL A 43 14.53 8.17 -4.45
C VAL A 43 15.00 6.94 -5.23
N LEU A 44 16.14 6.37 -4.82
CA LEU A 44 16.80 5.27 -5.55
C LEU A 44 16.22 3.88 -5.26
N GLU A 45 15.64 3.68 -4.07
CA GLU A 45 15.13 2.38 -3.61
C GLU A 45 13.65 2.44 -3.21
N ARG A 46 13.00 1.28 -3.08
CA ARG A 46 11.62 1.22 -2.55
C ARG A 46 11.59 1.67 -1.10
N LEU A 47 10.74 2.65 -0.80
CA LEU A 47 10.55 3.15 0.54
C LEU A 47 9.78 2.12 1.38
N HIS A 48 10.43 1.54 2.39
CA HIS A 48 9.77 0.67 3.35
C HIS A 48 9.10 1.50 4.45
N VAL A 49 7.79 1.32 4.63
CA VAL A 49 7.01 2.07 5.61
C VAL A 49 6.43 1.11 6.62
N ARG A 50 6.74 1.33 7.91
CA ARG A 50 6.12 0.61 9.02
C ARG A 50 5.09 1.49 9.70
N ASP A 51 3.85 1.02 9.72
CA ASP A 51 2.80 1.66 10.49
C ASP A 51 3.04 1.41 11.98
N LYS A 52 3.25 2.46 12.78
CA LYS A 52 3.61 2.33 14.20
C LYS A 52 2.49 1.78 15.09
N ASN A 53 1.24 1.91 14.64
CA ASN A 53 0.07 1.51 15.42
C ASN A 53 -0.28 0.04 15.21
N THR A 54 -0.16 -0.43 13.97
CA THR A 54 -0.47 -1.81 13.56
C THR A 54 0.78 -2.68 13.42
N TRP A 55 1.96 -2.07 13.48
CA TRP A 55 3.28 -2.67 13.26
C TRP A 55 3.47 -3.33 11.89
N LYS A 56 2.52 -3.14 10.96
CA LYS A 56 2.56 -3.67 9.60
C LYS A 56 3.57 -2.93 8.75
N GLU A 57 4.29 -3.68 7.93
CA GLU A 57 5.30 -3.17 7.00
C GLU A 57 4.77 -3.21 5.57
N TRP A 58 4.98 -2.12 4.85
CA TRP A 58 4.63 -1.94 3.45
C TRP A 58 5.91 -1.69 2.65
N LYS A 59 6.09 -2.43 1.55
CA LYS A 59 7.27 -2.39 0.67
C LYS A 59 6.88 -2.00 -0.74
#